data_AF-A0A174V9I3-F1
#
_entry.id   AF-A0A174V9I3-F1
#
_cell.length_a   1.000
_cell.length_b   1.000
_cell.length_c   1.000
_cell.angle_alpha   90.00
_cell.angle_beta   90.00
_cell.angle_gamma   90.00
#
_symmetry.space_group_name_H-M   'P 1'
#
loop_
_entity.id
_entity.type
_entity.pdbx_description
1 polymer ?
#
loop_
_entity_poly.entity_id
_entity_poly.type
_entity_poly.pdbx_seq_one_letter_code
_entity_poly.pdbx_strand_id
1 'polypeptide(L)' 'MDVFQQLISMSNDFLHQLQLLAGAVCALCLGVGGFKFMTGGPEGQRNSKPWFIGSVVGFLVVLGAGAFSAYIRSKSQF' A
#
# COMPACT_ATOMS: atom_id res chain seq x y z
N MET A 1 0.60 -31.29 -8.38
CA MET A 1 1.06 -29.94 -8.80
C MET A 1 0.02 -28.86 -8.46
N ASP A 2 -1.10 -29.22 -7.82
CA ASP A 2 -2.25 -28.33 -7.62
C ASP A 2 -2.19 -27.48 -6.34
N VAL A 3 -1.65 -28.02 -5.25
CA VAL A 3 -1.57 -27.29 -3.96
C VAL A 3 -0.66 -26.06 -4.06
N PHE A 4 0.40 -26.14 -4.86
CA PHE A 4 1.33 -25.02 -5.06
C PHE A 4 0.68 -23.88 -5.86
N GLN A 5 -0.08 -24.20 -6.90
CA GLN A 5 -0.84 -23.22 -7.66
C GLN A 5 -1.98 -22.61 -6.83
N GLN A 6 -2.64 -23.41 -6.00
CA GLN A 6 -3.67 -22.93 -5.08
C GLN A 6 -3.11 -22.00 -4.00
N LEU A 7 -1.91 -22.29 -3.50
CA LEU A 7 -1.23 -21.40 -2.54
C LEU A 7 -0.85 -20.06 -3.19
N ILE A 8 -0.39 -20.09 -4.44
CA ILE A 8 -0.03 -18.88 -5.20
C ILE A 8 -1.28 -18.05 -5.53
N SER A 9 -2.39 -18.67 -5.92
CA SER A 9 -3.63 -17.95 -6.21
C SER A 9 -4.23 -17.31 -4.95
N MET A 10 -4.25 -18.03 -3.82
CA MET A 10 -4.71 -17.47 -2.55
C MET A 10 -3.83 -16.30 -2.07
N SER A 11 -2.51 -16.40 -2.25
CA SER A 11 -1.61 -15.28 -1.94
C SER A 11 -1.93 -14.06 -2.82
N ASN A 12 -2.18 -14.26 -4.11
CA ASN A 12 -2.47 -13.16 -5.02
C ASN A 12 -3.82 -12.47 -4.71
N ASP A 13 -4.87 -13.24 -4.44
CA ASP A 13 -6.16 -12.67 -4.01
C ASP A 13 -6.03 -11.87 -2.72
N PHE A 14 -5.24 -12.38 -1.77
CA PHE A 14 -4.97 -11.68 -0.51
C PHE A 14 -4.20 -10.37 -0.73
N LEU A 15 -3.19 -10.38 -1.60
CA LEU A 15 -2.46 -9.17 -1.97
C LEU A 15 -3.36 -8.16 -2.70
N HIS A 16 -4.28 -8.61 -3.53
CA HIS A 16 -5.21 -7.74 -4.25
C HIS A 16 -6.17 -7.01 -3.29
N GLN A 17 -6.72 -7.73 -2.32
CA GLN A 17 -7.53 -7.13 -1.26
C GLN A 17 -6.72 -6.17 -0.39
N LEU A 18 -5.46 -6.51 -0.10
CA LEU A 18 -4.55 -5.64 0.64
C LEU A 18 -4.26 -4.34 -0.13
N GLN A 19 -4.08 -4.40 -1.46
CA GLN A 19 -3.88 -3.21 -2.31
C GLN A 19 -5.09 -2.27 -2.31
N LEU A 20 -6.30 -2.82 -2.39
CA LEU A 20 -7.54 -2.04 -2.27
C LEU A 20 -7.64 -1.36 -0.90
N LEU A 21 -7.38 -2.10 0.17
CA LEU A 21 -7.42 -1.55 1.52
C LEU A 21 -6.33 -0.47 1.72
N ALA A 22 -5.12 -0.72 1.22
CA ALA A 22 -4.01 0.22 1.29
C ALA A 22 -4.29 1.52 0.50
N GLY A 23 -4.98 1.43 -0.63
CA GLY A 23 -5.46 2.59 -1.39
C GLY A 23 -6.44 3.43 -0.58
N ALA A 24 -7.44 2.79 0.04
CA ALA A 24 -8.40 3.48 0.91
C ALA A 24 -7.72 4.13 2.13
N VAL A 25 -6.81 3.41 2.79
CA VAL A 25 -6.05 3.93 3.93
C VAL A 25 -5.14 5.09 3.51
N CYS A 26 -4.50 5.03 2.35
CA CYS A 26 -3.71 6.14 1.83
C CYS A 26 -4.56 7.37 1.54
N ALA A 27 -5.73 7.20 0.94
CA ALA A 27 -6.66 8.31 0.73
C ALA A 27 -7.07 8.99 2.05
N LEU A 28 -7.34 8.19 3.09
CA LEU A 28 -7.63 8.71 4.43
C LEU A 28 -6.42 9.40 5.08
N CYS A 29 -5.23 8.84 4.91
CA CYS A 29 -3.99 9.40 5.44
C CYS A 29 -3.67 10.76 4.80
N LEU A 30 -3.85 10.87 3.48
CA LEU A 30 -3.73 12.14 2.75
C LEU A 30 -4.82 13.13 3.13
N GLY A 31 -6.05 12.66 3.38
CA GLY A 31 -7.16 13.50 3.86
C GLY A 31 -6.88 14.10 5.24
N VAL A 32 -6.48 13.28 6.21
CA VAL A 32 -6.14 13.72 7.58
C VAL A 32 -4.89 14.60 7.57
N GLY A 33 -3.87 14.23 6.79
CA GLY A 33 -2.67 15.04 6.58
C GLY A 33 -2.97 16.40 5.94
N GLY A 34 -3.85 16.43 4.94
CA GLY A 34 -4.30 17.66 4.29
C GLY A 34 -5.13 18.55 5.22
N PHE A 35 -6.01 17.96 6.03
CA PHE A 35 -6.80 18.70 7.01
C PHE A 35 -5.92 19.33 8.10
N LYS A 36 -4.95 18.57 8.62
CA LYS A 36 -3.92 19.08 9.56
C LYS A 36 -3.05 20.17 8.93
N PHE A 37 -2.79 20.10 7.63
CA PHE A 37 -2.04 21.12 6.90
C PHE A 37 -2.82 22.42 6.77
N MET A 38 -4.13 22.32 6.49
CA MET A 38 -5.01 23.47 6.30
C MET A 38 -5.41 24.16 7.61
N THR A 39 -5.54 23.40 8.70
CA THR A 39 -6.06 23.90 10.00
C THR A 39 -4.98 24.20 11.05
N GLY A 40 -3.73 23.78 10.83
CA GLY A 40 -2.69 23.79 11.87
C GLY A 40 -1.81 25.05 11.96
N GLY A 41 -2.00 26.07 11.13
CA GLY A 41 -1.16 27.26 11.14
C GLY A 41 0.34 26.94 10.93
N PRO A 42 1.29 27.67 11.56
CA PRO A 42 2.74 27.46 11.40
C PRO A 42 3.22 26.04 11.76
N GLU A 43 2.52 25.38 12.69
CA GLU A 43 2.83 24.02 13.15
C GLU A 43 2.13 22.93 12.32
N GLY A 44 1.12 23.30 11.52
CA GLY A 44 0.37 22.41 10.64
C GLY A 44 1.24 21.76 9.57
N GLN A 45 2.22 22.49 9.04
CA GLN A 45 3.19 21.92 8.10
C GLN A 45 4.07 20.85 8.75
N ARG A 46 4.46 21.05 10.01
CA ARG A 46 5.38 20.15 10.71
C ARG A 46 4.69 18.85 11.11
N ASN A 47 3.43 18.92 11.55
CA ASN A 47 2.63 17.74 11.89
C ASN A 47 2.04 16.99 10.68
N SER A 48 1.92 17.64 9.51
CA SER A 48 1.38 16.98 8.32
C SER A 48 2.43 16.18 7.55
N LYS A 49 3.70 16.61 7.55
CA LYS A 49 4.81 15.90 6.91
C LYS A 49 4.85 14.39 7.23
N PRO A 50 4.77 13.93 8.49
CA PRO A 50 4.80 12.49 8.78
C PRO A 50 3.57 11.75 8.25
N TRP A 51 2.39 12.38 8.15
CA TRP A 51 1.20 11.76 7.56
C TRP A 51 1.33 11.58 6.05
N PHE A 52 1.86 12.58 5.34
CA PHE A 52 2.14 12.45 3.90
C PHE A 52 3.24 11.43 3.62
N ILE A 53 4.35 11.47 4.37
CA ILE A 53 5.46 10.54 4.20
C ILE A 53 5.03 9.12 4.57
N GLY A 54 4.31 8.94 5.67
CA GLY A 54 3.77 7.65 6.09
C GLY A 54 2.80 7.05 5.06
N SER A 55 1.94 7.89 4.47
CA SER A 55 1.04 7.45 3.40
C SER A 55 1.80 6.99 2.16
N VAL A 56 2.79 7.76 1.70
CA VAL A 56 3.56 7.43 0.48
C VAL A 56 4.40 6.18 0.69
N VAL A 57 5.11 6.07 1.83
CA VAL A 57 5.94 4.91 2.14
C VAL A 57 5.09 3.66 2.32
N GLY A 58 3.95 3.75 3.01
CA GLY A 58 3.02 2.62 3.17
C GLY A 58 2.45 2.14 1.83
N PHE A 59 2.08 3.06 0.94
CA PHE A 59 1.60 2.69 -0.40
C PHE A 59 2.69 2.02 -1.24
N LEU A 60 3.93 2.54 -1.17
CA LEU A 60 5.06 1.99 -1.92
C LEU A 60 5.37 0.54 -1.53
N VAL A 61 5.28 0.21 -0.24
CA VAL A 61 5.50 -1.16 0.25
C VAL A 61 4.45 -2.12 -0.29
N VAL A 62 3.19 -1.71 -0.33
CA VAL A 62 2.08 -2.55 -0.83
C VAL A 62 2.15 -2.73 -2.35
N LEU A 63 2.56 -1.70 -3.09
CA LEU A 63 2.88 -1.82 -4.51
C LEU A 63 4.08 -2.75 -4.76
N GLY A 64 5.12 -2.63 -3.93
CA GLY A 64 6.30 -3.50 -3.99
C GLY A 64 5.97 -4.97 -3.73
N ALA A 65 5.08 -5.26 -2.78
CA ALA A 65 4.60 -6.62 -2.52
C ALA A 65 3.87 -7.22 -3.75
N GLY A 66 3.03 -6.43 -4.41
CA GLY A 66 2.34 -6.85 -5.64
C GLY A 66 3.30 -7.09 -6.82
N ALA A 67 4.35 -6.27 -6.96
CA ALA A 67 5.39 -6.50 -7.96
C ALA A 67 6.22 -7.76 -7.66
N PHE A 68 6.48 -8.04 -6.38
CA PHE A 68 7.24 -9.20 -5.95
C PHE A 68 6.48 -10.52 -6.18
N SER A 69 5.17 -10.56 -5.90
CA SER A 69 4.34 -11.73 -6.20
C SER A 69 4.27 -12.02 -7.71
N ALA A 70 4.17 -10.97 -8.53
CA ALA A 70 4.21 -11.09 -9.99
C ALA A 70 5.55 -11.62 -10.51
N TYR A 71 6.66 -11.19 -9.90
CA TYR A 71 8.01 -11.65 -10.25
C TYR A 71 8.22 -13.14 -9.94
N ILE A 72 7.75 -13.62 -8.77
CA ILE A 72 7.80 -15.04 -8.42
C ILE A 72 6.99 -15.87 -9.41
N ARG A 73 5.79 -15.40 -9.79
CA ARG A 73 4.93 -16.09 -10.77
C ARG A 73 5.61 -16.21 -12.14
N SER A 74 6.27 -15.15 -12.61
CA SER A 74 7.01 -15.15 -13.87
C SER A 74 8.14 -16.18 -13.90
N LYS A 75 8.80 -16.42 -12.76
CA LYS A 75 9.86 -17.44 -12.65
C LYS A 75 9.33 -18.87 -12.57
N SER A 76 8.14 -19.08 -12.03
CA SER A 76 7.51 -20.41 -11.91
C SER A 76 6.83 -20.94 -13.19
N GLN A 77 6.74 -20.12 -14.25
CA GLN A 77 6.25 -20.53 -15.57
C GLN A 77 7.37 -21.00 -16.53
N PHE A 78 8.64 -20.99 -16.08
CA PHE A 78 9.75 -21.71 -16.69
C PHE A 78 10.05 -22.97 -15.87
#